data_AF-A0A0C9PUC3-F1
#
_entry.id   AF-A0A0C9PUC3-F1
#
_cell.length_a   1.000
_cell.length_b   1.000
_cell.length_c   1.000
_cell.angle_alpha   90.00
_cell.angle_beta   90.00
_cell.angle_gamma   90.00
#
_symmetry.space_group_name_H-M   'P 1'
#
loop_
_entity.id
_entity.type
_entity.pdbx_description
1 polymer ?
#
loop_
_entity_poly.entity_id
_entity_poly.type
_entity_poly.pdbx_seq_one_letter_code
_entity_poly.pdbx_strand_id
1 'polypeptide(L)'
;SSSPFLDRTPVEIIRSGDAADLPWISTVVSEEGLFPVAEFIEKKEILEELDEKWVEIAPHLLDFNFTVPQDEKASVAETIRHHYFGGNKIDKKSVMSLVYLHGHRSFSPLGARLMAKYNRSPVWVYYYNYRAQISLTDLFNVTGNYGVCHSDDVLLFIIKSELAEITDEPTLKMQKILLDMIKSFMLNGYNSII
;
A
#
# COMPACT_ATOMS: atom_id res chain seq x y z
N SER A 1 -2.28 28.60 11.28
CA SER A 1 -0.85 28.88 11.52
C SER A 1 -0.34 29.80 10.42
N SER A 2 0.49 30.80 10.73
CA SER A 2 1.13 31.68 9.73
C SER A 2 2.40 31.07 9.11
N SER A 3 2.83 29.90 9.59
CA SER A 3 3.91 29.11 9.00
C SER A 3 3.35 27.74 8.62
N PRO A 4 3.20 27.43 7.32
CA PRO A 4 2.71 26.13 6.88
C PRO A 4 3.76 25.03 7.15
N PHE A 5 3.31 23.80 7.38
CA PHE A 5 4.23 22.66 7.51
C PHE A 5 4.90 22.30 6.17
N LEU A 6 4.13 22.36 5.07
CA LEU A 6 4.62 22.28 3.69
C LEU A 6 4.16 23.53 2.93
N ASP A 7 5.08 24.22 2.26
CA ASP A 7 4.79 25.42 1.46
C ASP A 7 4.54 25.12 -0.03
N ARG A 8 4.90 23.90 -0.46
CA ARG A 8 4.85 23.40 -1.84
C ARG A 8 4.49 21.91 -1.85
N THR A 9 4.24 21.36 -3.05
CA THR A 9 4.00 19.93 -3.17
C THR A 9 5.27 19.12 -2.91
N PRO A 10 5.17 17.88 -2.42
CA PRO A 10 6.35 17.02 -2.23
C PRO A 10 7.16 16.81 -3.51
N VAL A 11 6.49 16.75 -4.68
CA VAL A 11 7.16 16.60 -5.97
C VAL A 11 8.03 17.81 -6.31
N GLU A 12 7.57 19.02 -6.03
CA GLU A 12 8.34 20.25 -6.25
C GLU A 12 9.55 20.31 -5.30
N ILE A 13 9.34 20.05 -4.01
CA ILE A 13 10.39 20.06 -2.98
C ILE A 13 11.52 19.08 -3.34
N ILE A 14 11.18 17.86 -3.78
CA ILE A 14 12.18 16.87 -4.17
C ILE A 14 12.92 17.31 -5.44
N ARG A 15 12.19 17.80 -6.45
CA ARG A 15 12.79 18.19 -7.75
C ARG A 15 13.70 19.42 -7.65
N SER A 16 13.45 20.34 -6.73
CA SER A 16 14.31 21.49 -6.49
C SER A 16 15.55 21.17 -5.65
N GLY A 17 15.65 19.95 -5.10
CA GLY A 17 16.73 19.55 -4.20
C GLY A 17 16.57 20.08 -2.78
N ASP A 18 15.38 20.58 -2.43
CA ASP A 18 15.08 21.10 -1.09
C ASP A 18 14.66 19.99 -0.10
N ALA A 19 14.38 18.77 -0.61
CA ALA A 19 14.16 17.61 0.23
C ALA A 19 15.45 17.22 0.98
N ALA A 20 15.32 16.74 2.22
CA ALA A 20 16.47 16.34 3.03
C ALA A 20 17.30 15.24 2.33
N ASP A 21 18.59 15.51 2.13
CA ASP A 21 19.54 14.57 1.52
C ASP A 21 20.09 13.62 2.58
N LEU A 22 19.30 12.59 2.90
CA LEU A 22 19.62 11.55 3.88
C LEU A 22 19.37 10.16 3.29
N PRO A 23 20.07 9.10 3.77
CA PRO A 23 19.75 7.73 3.42
C PRO A 23 18.28 7.42 3.72
N TRP A 24 17.60 6.74 2.81
CA TRP A 24 16.19 6.39 2.96
C TRP A 24 15.93 4.94 2.57
N ILE A 25 15.13 4.25 3.37
CA ILE A 25 14.57 2.94 3.03
C ILE A 25 13.05 3.04 2.96
N SER A 26 12.46 2.46 1.92
CA SER A 26 11.02 2.36 1.72
C SER A 26 10.62 0.94 1.34
N THR A 27 9.34 0.63 1.47
CA THR A 27 8.80 -0.71 1.25
C THR A 27 7.47 -0.65 0.54
N VAL A 28 7.16 -1.75 -0.13
CA VAL A 28 5.80 -2.15 -0.50
C VAL A 28 5.63 -3.65 -0.26
N VAL A 29 4.42 -4.06 0.10
CA VAL A 29 4.04 -5.48 0.13
C VAL A 29 3.43 -5.93 -1.20
N SER A 30 3.24 -7.23 -1.40
CA SER A 30 2.72 -7.79 -2.65
C SER A 30 1.24 -7.49 -2.92
N GLU A 31 0.41 -7.44 -1.87
CA GLU A 31 -1.03 -7.19 -1.97
C GLU A 31 -1.46 -5.98 -1.12
N GLU A 32 -0.76 -4.86 -1.28
CA GLU A 32 -1.01 -3.59 -0.57
C GLU A 32 -2.50 -3.21 -0.51
N GLY A 33 -3.21 -3.36 -1.64
CA GLY A 33 -4.61 -2.98 -1.72
C GLY A 33 -5.57 -3.88 -0.93
N LEU A 34 -5.10 -4.94 -0.27
CA LEU A 34 -5.89 -5.65 0.73
C LEU A 34 -6.32 -4.72 1.85
N PHE A 35 -5.58 -3.65 2.14
CA PHE A 35 -6.16 -2.51 2.84
C PHE A 35 -6.47 -1.40 1.83
N PRO A 36 -7.73 -0.93 1.74
CA PRO A 36 -8.87 -1.20 2.61
C PRO A 36 -9.81 -2.32 2.13
N VAL A 37 -9.49 -3.06 1.04
CA VAL A 37 -10.44 -4.04 0.47
C VAL A 37 -10.91 -5.10 1.48
N ALA A 38 -10.05 -5.50 2.41
CA ALA A 38 -10.33 -6.42 3.50
C ALA A 38 -11.47 -5.95 4.41
N GLU A 39 -11.72 -4.64 4.53
CA GLU A 39 -12.82 -4.11 5.35
C GLU A 39 -14.21 -4.46 4.81
N PHE A 40 -14.31 -4.81 3.52
CA PHE A 40 -15.59 -5.02 2.85
C PHE A 40 -15.64 -6.24 1.91
N ILE A 41 -14.54 -6.97 1.72
CA ILE A 41 -14.50 -8.19 0.88
C ILE A 41 -15.54 -9.26 1.25
N GLU A 42 -15.89 -9.34 2.55
CA GLU A 42 -16.91 -10.28 3.05
C GLU A 42 -18.34 -9.74 2.98
N LYS A 43 -18.52 -8.47 2.63
CA LYS A 43 -19.83 -7.79 2.60
C LYS A 43 -20.35 -7.80 1.17
N LYS A 44 -21.11 -8.84 0.83
CA LYS A 44 -21.64 -9.05 -0.52
C LYS A 44 -22.40 -7.83 -1.05
N GLU A 45 -23.20 -7.20 -0.20
CA GLU A 45 -24.02 -6.04 -0.55
C GLU A 45 -23.15 -4.84 -0.94
N ILE A 46 -21.98 -4.66 -0.31
CA ILE A 46 -21.04 -3.59 -0.64
C ILE A 46 -20.38 -3.87 -1.99
N LEU A 47 -20.00 -5.11 -2.27
CA LEU A 47 -19.44 -5.48 -3.57
C LEU A 47 -20.46 -5.30 -4.70
N GLU A 48 -21.72 -5.65 -4.46
CA GLU A 48 -22.82 -5.42 -5.42
C GLU A 48 -23.06 -3.93 -5.66
N GLU A 49 -23.09 -3.11 -4.60
CA GLU A 49 -23.21 -1.66 -4.77
C GLU A 49 -22.00 -1.06 -5.51
N LEU A 50 -20.78 -1.51 -5.21
CA LEU A 50 -19.56 -1.09 -5.90
C LEU A 50 -19.59 -1.46 -7.39
N ASP A 51 -20.15 -2.62 -7.72
CA ASP A 51 -20.34 -3.07 -9.09
C ASP A 51 -21.34 -2.18 -9.86
N GLU A 52 -22.51 -1.95 -9.26
CA GLU A 52 -23.63 -1.22 -9.87
C GLU A 52 -23.39 0.29 -9.96
N LYS A 53 -22.72 0.87 -8.95
CA LYS A 53 -22.48 2.31 -8.82
C LYS A 53 -21.02 2.69 -9.00
N TRP A 54 -20.26 1.90 -9.76
CA TRP A 54 -18.81 2.09 -9.92
C TRP A 54 -18.41 3.54 -10.27
N VAL A 55 -19.09 4.17 -11.23
CA VAL A 55 -18.80 5.54 -11.68
C VAL A 55 -18.99 6.57 -10.55
N GLU A 56 -19.92 6.34 -9.64
CA GLU A 56 -20.17 7.20 -8.48
C GLU A 56 -19.13 6.97 -7.38
N ILE A 57 -18.77 5.71 -7.12
CA ILE A 57 -17.95 5.33 -5.96
C ILE A 57 -16.45 5.42 -6.24
N ALA A 58 -15.99 5.06 -7.45
CA ALA A 58 -14.57 5.01 -7.79
C ALA A 58 -13.81 6.32 -7.51
N PRO A 59 -14.35 7.54 -7.77
CA PRO A 59 -13.67 8.79 -7.43
C PRO A 59 -13.35 8.96 -5.94
N HIS A 60 -14.17 8.38 -5.06
CA HIS A 60 -13.96 8.36 -3.62
C HIS A 60 -13.00 7.25 -3.22
N LEU A 61 -13.25 6.03 -3.68
CA LEU A 61 -12.46 4.85 -3.35
C LEU A 61 -10.99 4.97 -3.80
N LEU A 62 -10.76 5.66 -4.92
CA LEU A 62 -9.45 5.81 -5.56
C LEU A 62 -8.90 7.23 -5.47
N ASP A 63 -9.48 8.05 -4.58
CA ASP A 63 -9.02 9.40 -4.25
C ASP A 63 -8.67 10.24 -5.50
N PHE A 64 -9.60 10.32 -6.46
CA PHE A 64 -9.44 11.20 -7.62
C PHE A 64 -10.52 12.27 -7.75
N ASN A 65 -11.34 12.42 -6.71
CA ASN A 65 -12.39 13.44 -6.66
C ASN A 65 -11.91 14.88 -6.84
N PHE A 66 -10.67 15.15 -6.42
CA PHE A 66 -10.07 16.48 -6.46
C PHE A 66 -8.86 16.57 -7.40
N THR A 67 -8.58 15.51 -8.16
CA THR A 67 -7.43 15.45 -9.09
C THR A 67 -7.85 15.22 -10.54
N VAL A 68 -9.12 14.86 -10.79
CA VAL A 68 -9.72 14.73 -12.12
C VAL A 68 -10.92 15.69 -12.25
N PRO A 69 -11.05 16.44 -13.36
CA PRO A 69 -12.20 17.30 -13.63
C PRO A 69 -13.54 16.56 -13.57
N GLN A 70 -14.59 17.24 -13.11
CA GLN A 70 -15.91 16.62 -12.86
C GLN A 70 -16.50 15.94 -14.10
N ASP A 71 -16.32 16.54 -15.27
CA ASP A 71 -16.77 16.06 -16.58
C ASP A 71 -15.95 14.88 -17.11
N GLU A 72 -14.74 14.65 -16.58
CA GLU A 72 -13.87 13.54 -16.96
C GLU A 72 -13.97 12.33 -16.02
N LYS A 73 -14.43 12.52 -14.78
CA LYS A 73 -14.47 11.47 -13.73
C LYS A 73 -15.12 10.17 -14.20
N ALA A 74 -16.24 10.26 -14.91
CA ALA A 74 -16.94 9.07 -15.41
C ALA A 74 -16.09 8.31 -16.43
N SER A 75 -15.47 9.01 -17.37
CA SER A 75 -14.60 8.38 -18.39
C SER A 75 -13.36 7.74 -17.76
N VAL A 76 -12.75 8.40 -16.76
CA VAL A 76 -11.63 7.85 -16.00
C VAL A 76 -12.06 6.61 -15.21
N ALA A 77 -13.19 6.65 -14.51
CA ALA A 77 -13.72 5.52 -13.76
C ALA A 77 -13.94 4.29 -14.67
N GLU A 78 -14.57 4.48 -15.83
CA GLU A 78 -14.80 3.40 -16.80
C GLU A 78 -13.51 2.84 -17.38
N THR A 79 -12.52 3.72 -17.67
CA THR A 79 -11.21 3.29 -18.15
C THR A 79 -10.50 2.40 -17.12
N ILE A 80 -10.55 2.78 -15.84
CA ILE A 80 -10.00 1.99 -14.74
C ILE A 80 -10.75 0.66 -14.62
N ARG A 81 -12.09 0.67 -14.67
CA ARG A 81 -12.90 -0.54 -14.59
C ARG A 81 -12.53 -1.52 -15.68
N HIS A 82 -12.46 -1.04 -16.91
CA HIS A 82 -12.11 -1.86 -18.07
C HIS A 82 -10.69 -2.43 -17.94
N HIS A 83 -9.72 -1.65 -17.44
CA HIS A 83 -8.35 -2.12 -17.27
C HIS A 83 -8.23 -3.28 -16.27
N TYR A 84 -8.90 -3.20 -15.11
CA TYR A 84 -8.73 -4.19 -14.04
C TYR A 84 -9.75 -5.33 -14.07
N PHE A 85 -10.96 -5.07 -14.55
CA PHE A 85 -12.06 -6.03 -14.56
C PHE A 85 -12.47 -6.46 -15.98
N GLY A 86 -12.11 -5.70 -17.01
CA GLY A 86 -12.62 -5.93 -18.36
C GLY A 86 -14.14 -5.77 -18.40
N GLY A 87 -14.84 -6.89 -18.64
CA GLY A 87 -16.30 -6.98 -18.56
C GLY A 87 -16.81 -7.81 -17.37
N ASN A 88 -15.92 -8.19 -16.45
CA ASN A 88 -16.29 -9.02 -15.29
C ASN A 88 -16.99 -8.18 -14.22
N LYS A 89 -17.86 -8.85 -13.45
CA LYS A 89 -18.50 -8.30 -12.27
C LYS A 89 -17.47 -8.02 -11.17
N ILE A 90 -17.64 -6.95 -10.39
CA ILE A 90 -16.99 -6.78 -9.10
C ILE A 90 -17.74 -7.64 -8.08
N ASP A 91 -17.16 -8.80 -7.79
CA ASP A 91 -17.63 -9.73 -6.78
C ASP A 91 -16.45 -10.42 -6.07
N LYS A 92 -16.76 -11.30 -5.11
CA LYS A 92 -15.74 -12.05 -4.35
C LYS A 92 -14.82 -12.91 -5.24
N LYS A 93 -15.25 -13.32 -6.45
CA LYS A 93 -14.41 -14.10 -7.37
C LYS A 93 -13.40 -13.21 -8.10
N SER A 94 -13.77 -11.96 -8.37
CA SER A 94 -12.92 -10.96 -9.02
C SER A 94 -12.06 -10.13 -8.06
N VAL A 95 -12.15 -10.37 -6.75
CA VAL A 95 -11.66 -9.42 -5.74
C VAL A 95 -10.16 -9.13 -5.81
N MET A 96 -9.35 -10.05 -6.33
CA MET A 96 -7.92 -9.79 -6.56
C MET A 96 -7.69 -8.65 -7.56
N SER A 97 -8.55 -8.48 -8.56
CA SER A 97 -8.49 -7.30 -9.45
C SER A 97 -8.69 -6.01 -8.67
N LEU A 98 -9.58 -6.00 -7.67
CA LEU A 98 -9.82 -4.85 -6.81
C LEU A 98 -8.62 -4.57 -5.88
N VAL A 99 -8.03 -5.63 -5.32
CA VAL A 99 -6.81 -5.57 -4.50
C VAL A 99 -5.65 -4.96 -5.30
N TYR A 100 -5.38 -5.45 -6.51
CA TYR A 100 -4.31 -4.89 -7.34
C TYR A 100 -4.58 -3.46 -7.77
N LEU A 101 -5.83 -3.16 -8.13
CA LEU A 101 -6.26 -1.80 -8.46
C LEU A 101 -5.99 -0.82 -7.33
N HIS A 102 -6.38 -1.16 -6.10
CA HIS A 102 -6.17 -0.28 -4.96
C HIS A 102 -4.69 -0.18 -4.60
N GLY A 103 -3.96 -1.29 -4.65
CA GLY A 103 -2.51 -1.33 -4.41
C GLY A 103 -1.75 -0.40 -5.35
N HIS A 104 -2.02 -0.49 -6.66
CA HIS A 104 -1.37 0.36 -7.66
C HIS A 104 -1.72 1.85 -7.50
N ARG A 105 -2.96 2.16 -7.11
CA ARG A 105 -3.42 3.54 -6.94
C ARG A 105 -2.80 4.21 -5.72
N SER A 106 -2.73 3.50 -4.60
CA SER A 106 -2.45 4.06 -3.28
C SER A 106 -0.99 3.88 -2.84
N PHE A 107 -0.31 2.82 -3.29
CA PHE A 107 1.00 2.42 -2.76
C PHE A 107 2.09 2.41 -3.85
N SER A 108 2.21 3.54 -4.55
CA SER A 108 3.19 3.70 -5.62
C SER A 108 4.60 3.99 -5.07
N PRO A 109 5.66 3.35 -5.59
CA PRO A 109 7.05 3.65 -5.21
C PRO A 109 7.59 4.96 -5.83
N LEU A 110 6.71 5.85 -6.33
CA LEU A 110 7.10 7.10 -6.98
C LEU A 110 7.99 7.97 -6.11
N GLY A 111 7.71 8.06 -4.80
CA GLY A 111 8.53 8.82 -3.85
C GLY A 111 9.98 8.34 -3.85
N ALA A 112 10.20 7.03 -3.70
CA ALA A 112 11.53 6.41 -3.73
C ALA A 112 12.28 6.73 -5.03
N ARG A 113 11.59 6.64 -6.17
CA ARG A 113 12.17 6.97 -7.48
C ARG A 113 12.55 8.44 -7.61
N LEU A 114 11.75 9.36 -7.07
CA LEU A 114 12.05 10.79 -7.09
C LEU A 114 13.24 11.11 -6.18
N MET A 115 13.25 10.58 -4.95
CA MET A 115 14.36 10.77 -4.02
C MET A 115 15.67 10.22 -4.60
N ALA A 116 15.65 9.01 -5.18
CA ALA A 116 16.83 8.42 -5.82
C ALA A 116 17.35 9.22 -7.03
N LYS A 117 16.47 9.97 -7.70
CA LYS A 117 16.83 10.76 -8.89
C LYS A 117 17.42 12.12 -8.53
N TYR A 118 16.90 12.78 -7.50
CA TYR A 118 17.22 14.18 -7.21
C TYR A 118 18.09 14.36 -5.95
N ASN A 119 18.19 13.37 -5.08
CA ASN A 119 19.08 13.40 -3.92
C ASN A 119 20.36 12.59 -4.18
N ARG A 120 21.38 12.80 -3.34
CA ARG A 120 22.70 12.14 -3.49
C ARG A 120 22.83 10.93 -2.58
N SER A 121 22.12 10.94 -1.46
CA SER A 121 22.12 9.85 -0.49
C SER A 121 21.45 8.60 -1.05
N PRO A 122 21.88 7.40 -0.61
CA PRO A 122 21.33 6.15 -1.12
C PRO A 122 19.87 5.97 -0.73
N VAL A 123 19.08 5.50 -1.69
CA VAL A 123 17.67 5.11 -1.50
C VAL A 123 17.53 3.62 -1.74
N TRP A 124 16.97 2.93 -0.76
CA TRP A 124 16.73 1.49 -0.78
C TRP A 124 15.23 1.22 -0.82
N VAL A 125 14.83 0.21 -1.58
CA VAL A 125 13.45 -0.28 -1.63
C VAL A 125 13.48 -1.78 -1.42
N TYR A 126 12.68 -2.30 -0.50
CA TYR A 126 12.41 -3.74 -0.43
C TYR A 126 10.96 -4.03 -0.84
N TYR A 127 10.76 -5.22 -1.41
CA TYR A 127 9.46 -5.74 -1.79
C TYR A 127 9.18 -6.96 -0.91
N TYR A 128 8.13 -6.88 -0.11
CA TYR A 128 7.80 -7.91 0.85
C TYR A 128 6.65 -8.79 0.35
N ASN A 129 6.92 -10.09 0.19
CA ASN A 129 5.99 -11.07 -0.37
C ASN A 129 5.96 -12.37 0.46
N TYR A 130 6.25 -12.25 1.76
CA TYR A 130 6.16 -13.38 2.69
C TYR A 130 4.85 -13.31 3.46
N ARG A 131 4.02 -14.34 3.33
CA ARG A 131 2.79 -14.47 4.12
C ARG A 131 3.12 -14.99 5.51
N ALA A 132 3.07 -14.11 6.50
CA ALA A 132 3.24 -14.46 7.91
C ALA A 132 2.03 -15.21 8.49
N GLN A 133 2.20 -15.83 9.67
CA GLN A 133 1.12 -16.44 10.44
C GLN A 133 0.00 -15.45 10.79
N ILE A 134 0.34 -14.18 10.96
CA ILE A 134 -0.61 -13.10 11.23
C ILE A 134 -0.78 -12.19 10.02
N SER A 135 -1.92 -11.50 9.95
CA SER A 135 -2.19 -10.45 8.97
C SER A 135 -2.99 -9.32 9.56
N LEU A 136 -2.90 -8.15 8.94
CA LEU A 136 -3.90 -7.11 9.15
C LEU A 136 -5.31 -7.60 8.77
N THR A 137 -5.45 -8.50 7.79
CA THR A 137 -6.76 -9.04 7.39
C THR A 137 -7.49 -9.80 8.49
N ASP A 138 -6.75 -10.33 9.46
CA ASP A 138 -7.32 -11.09 10.58
C ASP A 138 -8.19 -10.20 11.47
N LEU A 139 -7.90 -8.90 11.53
CA LEU A 139 -8.71 -7.91 12.25
C LEU A 139 -10.06 -7.61 11.56
N PHE A 140 -10.19 -7.96 10.28
CA PHE A 140 -11.41 -7.74 9.49
C PHE A 140 -12.22 -9.02 9.28
N ASN A 141 -11.85 -10.13 9.93
CA ASN A 141 -12.50 -11.43 9.79
C ASN A 141 -12.58 -11.92 8.32
N VAL A 142 -11.57 -11.59 7.51
CA VAL A 142 -11.50 -12.05 6.12
C VAL A 142 -11.38 -13.57 6.09
N THR A 143 -12.23 -14.22 5.30
CA THR A 143 -12.21 -15.67 5.12
C THR A 143 -11.31 -16.02 3.93
N GLY A 144 -10.18 -16.66 4.22
CA GLY A 144 -9.24 -17.12 3.21
C GLY A 144 -7.93 -16.34 3.20
N ASN A 145 -7.02 -16.77 2.34
CA ASN A 145 -5.70 -16.16 2.19
C ASN A 145 -5.63 -15.46 0.83
N TYR A 146 -5.56 -14.12 0.87
CA TYR A 146 -5.48 -13.28 -0.31
C TYR A 146 -4.08 -12.70 -0.57
N GLY A 147 -3.07 -13.17 0.18
CA GLY A 147 -1.70 -12.68 0.07
C GLY A 147 -1.30 -11.78 1.25
N VAL A 148 -0.34 -10.91 1.01
CA VAL A 148 0.33 -10.10 2.02
C VAL A 148 -0.28 -8.71 2.06
N CYS A 149 -1.01 -8.44 3.14
CA CYS A 149 -1.78 -7.20 3.29
C CYS A 149 -0.87 -6.03 3.66
N HIS A 150 -1.35 -4.81 3.37
CA HIS A 150 -0.74 -3.59 3.89
C HIS A 150 -0.42 -3.74 5.39
N SER A 151 0.78 -3.30 5.79
CA SER A 151 1.33 -3.43 7.15
C SER A 151 1.72 -4.85 7.60
N ASP A 152 1.51 -5.92 6.83
CA ASP A 152 1.89 -7.28 7.28
C ASP A 152 3.39 -7.42 7.58
N ASP A 153 4.27 -6.68 6.89
CA ASP A 153 5.70 -6.62 7.20
C ASP A 153 5.98 -5.88 8.51
N VAL A 154 5.29 -4.76 8.74
CA VAL A 154 5.41 -3.93 9.94
C VAL A 154 4.87 -4.64 11.18
N LEU A 155 3.78 -5.39 11.05
CA LEU A 155 3.17 -6.14 12.16
C LEU A 155 4.09 -7.20 12.75
N LEU A 156 5.15 -7.59 12.03
CA LEU A 156 6.17 -8.48 12.59
C LEU A 156 7.00 -7.81 13.68
N PHE A 157 7.11 -6.49 13.74
CA PHE A 157 7.91 -5.80 14.76
C PHE A 157 7.18 -4.67 15.50
N ILE A 158 5.95 -4.33 15.07
CA ILE A 158 5.01 -3.50 15.82
C ILE A 158 3.81 -4.36 16.20
N ILE A 159 3.88 -4.93 17.40
CA ILE A 159 2.90 -5.91 17.90
C ILE A 159 1.58 -5.20 18.22
N LYS A 160 0.48 -5.73 17.68
CA LYS A 160 -0.89 -5.39 18.10
C LYS A 160 -1.44 -6.47 19.02
N SER A 161 -2.00 -6.07 20.16
CA SER A 161 -2.58 -6.98 21.16
C SER A 161 -3.76 -7.80 20.65
N GLU A 162 -4.42 -7.32 19.59
CA GLU A 162 -5.60 -7.92 18.98
C GLU A 162 -5.23 -9.05 17.98
N LEU A 163 -3.96 -9.15 17.60
CA LEU A 163 -3.46 -10.23 16.76
C LEU A 163 -2.96 -11.39 17.60
N ALA A 164 -2.98 -12.58 17.01
CA ALA A 164 -2.41 -13.77 17.64
C ALA A 164 -0.91 -13.60 17.89
N GLU A 165 -0.41 -14.29 18.91
CA GLU A 165 1.03 -14.41 19.13
C GLU A 165 1.67 -15.19 17.96
N ILE A 166 2.80 -14.66 17.45
CA ILE A 166 3.59 -15.34 16.42
C ILE A 166 4.33 -16.49 17.09
N THR A 167 4.03 -17.72 16.67
CA THR A 167 4.58 -18.95 17.25
C THR A 167 5.22 -19.86 16.21
N ASP A 168 5.01 -19.63 14.91
CA ASP A 168 5.63 -20.44 13.88
C ASP A 168 7.08 -19.99 13.58
N GLU A 169 7.98 -20.98 13.49
CA GLU A 169 9.40 -20.77 13.19
C GLU A 169 9.68 -19.99 11.89
N PRO A 170 8.98 -20.27 10.77
CA PRO A 170 9.14 -19.48 9.54
C PRO A 170 8.88 -17.98 9.73
N THR A 171 7.79 -17.58 10.41
CA THR A 171 7.50 -16.16 10.66
C THR A 171 8.48 -15.55 11.64
N LEU A 172 8.88 -16.25 12.71
CA LEU A 172 9.92 -15.78 13.64
C LEU A 172 11.25 -15.52 12.91
N LYS A 173 11.60 -16.38 11.95
CA LYS A 173 12.79 -16.18 11.10
C LYS A 173 12.64 -14.94 10.22
N MET A 174 11.48 -14.71 9.61
CA MET A 174 11.24 -13.50 8.81
C MET A 174 11.26 -12.22 9.66
N GLN A 175 10.62 -12.25 10.83
CA GLN A 175 10.66 -11.17 11.82
C GLN A 175 12.11 -10.81 12.16
N LYS A 176 12.95 -11.81 12.43
CA LYS A 176 14.38 -11.59 12.71
C LYS A 176 15.10 -10.93 11.53
N ILE A 177 14.84 -11.35 10.29
CA ILE A 177 15.43 -10.74 9.09
C ILE A 177 15.06 -9.25 9.00
N LEU A 178 13.79 -8.90 9.17
CA LEU A 178 13.32 -7.52 9.13
C LEU A 178 13.92 -6.67 10.26
N LEU A 179 13.94 -7.20 11.49
CA LEU A 179 14.54 -6.53 12.64
C LEU A 179 16.04 -6.28 12.44
N ASP A 180 16.77 -7.29 11.97
CA ASP A 180 18.20 -7.16 11.71
C ASP A 180 18.45 -6.12 10.60
N MET A 181 17.60 -6.07 9.56
CA MET A 181 17.68 -5.08 8.48
C MET A 181 17.46 -3.66 9.01
N ILE A 182 16.38 -3.44 9.76
CA ILE A 182 16.04 -2.12 10.32
C ILE A 182 17.13 -1.67 11.29
N LYS A 183 17.62 -2.58 12.15
CA LYS A 183 18.73 -2.33 13.06
C LYS A 183 20.01 -1.93 12.33
N SER A 184 20.38 -2.66 11.27
CA SER A 184 21.56 -2.34 10.47
C SER A 184 21.44 -0.96 9.84
N PHE A 185 20.28 -0.64 9.25
CA PHE A 185 20.04 0.66 8.65
C PHE A 185 20.11 1.80 9.69
N MET A 186 19.48 1.64 10.86
CA MET A 186 19.51 2.66 11.93
C MET A 186 20.93 2.91 12.47
N LEU A 187 21.78 1.89 12.55
CA LEU A 187 23.12 2.01 13.10
C LEU A 187 24.13 2.56 12.08
N ASN A 188 23.98 2.20 10.80
CA ASN A 188 25.03 2.41 9.80
C ASN A 188 24.62 3.38 8.67
N GLY A 189 23.33 3.69 8.50
CA GLY A 189 22.82 4.45 7.35
C GLY A 189 22.77 3.65 6.04
N TYR A 190 23.05 2.35 6.07
CA TYR A 190 22.90 1.42 4.96
C TYR A 190 22.55 0.02 5.49
N ASN A 191 21.94 -0.80 4.63
CA ASN A 191 21.63 -2.18 4.97
C ASN A 191 22.81 -3.10 4.63
N SER A 192 23.31 -3.86 5.60
CA SER A 192 24.42 -4.81 5.43
C SER A 192 23.98 -6.27 5.29
N ILE A 193 22.68 -6.53 5.22
CA ILE A 193 22.08 -7.88 5.25
C ILE A 193 21.67 -8.35 3.85
N ILE A 194 21.80 -7.47 2.85
CA ILE A 194 21.59 -7.73 1.43
C ILE A 194 22.87 -7.36 0.68
#